data_AF-A0A7C5WUM7-F1
#
_entry.id   AF-A0A7C5WUM7-F1
#
_cell.length_a   1.000
_cell.length_b   1.000
_cell.length_c   1.000
_cell.angle_alpha   90.00
_cell.angle_beta   90.00
_cell.angle_gamma   90.00
#
_symmetry.space_group_name_H-M   'P 1'
#
loop_
_entity.id
_entity.type
_entity.pdbx_description
1 polymer ?
#
loop_
_entity_poly.entity_id
_entity_poly.type
_entity_poly.pdbx_seq_one_letter_code
_entity_poly.pdbx_strand_id
1 'polypeptide(L)'
;MKNVKSREAFTIMELMFVVLIGGILVAASIVGYNTLYVPQQAEADIKRAGFVIGGVERVKNNVNRGAYLTQATATSIGSIQTLKDMMGGDVGATTVAGWTYQCPNGVNKTLTIVTDTYTDAAKQRQVVNGINAQHAPWRASLDGNKIRIVNTPVTCAPLP
;
A
#
# COMPACT_ATOMS: atom_id res chain seq x y z
N MET A 1 -41.00 26.13 54.19
CA MET A 1 -40.15 26.87 53.24
C MET A 1 -39.25 25.86 52.52
N LYS A 2 -39.37 25.74 51.19
CA LYS A 2 -38.62 24.76 50.38
C LYS A 2 -37.18 25.24 50.17
N ASN A 3 -36.21 24.57 50.79
CA ASN A 3 -34.81 24.67 50.39
C ASN A 3 -34.62 23.88 49.08
N VAL A 4 -34.91 24.52 47.95
CA VAL A 4 -34.45 24.01 46.66
C VAL A 4 -32.98 24.39 46.56
N LYS A 5 -32.08 23.45 46.92
CA LYS A 5 -30.65 23.56 46.60
C LYS A 5 -30.56 23.76 45.09
N SER A 6 -30.09 24.94 44.70
CA SER A 6 -29.73 25.26 43.32
C SER A 6 -28.87 24.12 42.78
N ARG A 7 -29.36 23.42 41.76
CA ARG A 7 -28.52 22.49 41.00
C ARG A 7 -27.46 23.35 40.34
N GLU A 8 -26.20 23.15 40.74
CA GLU A 8 -25.06 23.93 40.26
C GLU A 8 -25.08 24.00 38.74
N ALA A 9 -25.26 25.21 38.22
CA ALA A 9 -25.22 25.47 36.80
C ALA A 9 -23.76 25.29 36.35
N PHE A 10 -23.49 24.22 35.62
CA PHE A 10 -22.22 24.02 34.92
C PHE A 10 -21.93 25.29 34.11
N THR A 11 -20.86 25.99 34.45
CA THR A 11 -20.61 27.31 33.86
C THR A 11 -20.14 27.16 32.42
N ILE A 12 -20.52 28.09 31.53
CA ILE A 12 -20.09 28.08 30.13
C ILE A 12 -18.55 28.04 30.03
N MET A 13 -17.84 28.67 30.98
CA MET A 13 -16.37 28.59 31.07
C MET A 13 -15.86 27.15 31.27
N GLU A 14 -16.48 26.37 32.14
CA GLU A 14 -16.08 24.99 32.40
C GLU A 14 -16.27 24.11 31.15
N LEU A 15 -17.38 24.31 30.42
CA LEU A 15 -17.60 23.66 29.13
C LEU A 15 -16.53 24.04 28.10
N MET A 16 -16.14 25.31 28.03
CA MET A 16 -15.10 25.78 27.11
C MET A 16 -13.73 25.17 27.43
N PHE A 17 -13.37 25.03 28.70
CA PHE A 17 -12.11 24.37 29.09
C PHE A 17 -12.10 22.89 28.71
N VAL A 18 -13.20 22.16 28.92
CA VAL A 18 -13.31 20.75 28.53
C VAL A 18 -13.20 20.58 27.02
N VAL A 19 -13.86 21.45 26.24
CA VAL A 19 -13.78 21.42 24.77
C VAL A 19 -12.37 21.76 24.28
N LEU A 20 -11.71 22.76 24.88
CA LEU A 20 -10.34 23.14 24.51
C LEU A 20 -9.35 22.00 24.77
N ILE A 21 -9.37 21.43 25.99
CA ILE A 21 -8.48 20.32 26.36
C ILE A 21 -8.78 19.09 25.50
N GLY A 22 -10.06 18.76 25.31
CA GLY A 22 -10.49 17.67 24.42
C GLY A 22 -10.01 17.87 22.98
N GLY A 23 -10.13 19.08 22.44
CA GLY A 23 -9.68 19.43 21.10
C GLY A 23 -8.17 19.25 20.91
N ILE A 24 -7.37 19.71 21.88
CA ILE A 24 -5.90 19.55 21.86
C ILE A 24 -5.53 18.06 21.92
N LEU A 25 -6.17 17.27 22.79
CA LEU A 25 -5.90 15.84 22.92
C LEU A 25 -6.24 15.06 21.65
N VAL A 26 -7.36 15.38 20.99
CA VAL A 26 -7.73 14.77 19.71
C VAL A 26 -6.72 15.14 18.63
N ALA A 27 -6.32 16.41 18.54
CA ALA A 27 -5.32 16.84 17.56
C ALA A 27 -3.96 16.14 17.76
N ALA A 28 -3.49 16.07 19.00
CA ALA A 28 -2.25 15.37 19.34
C ALA A 28 -2.32 13.87 19.02
N SER A 29 -3.47 13.24 19.28
CA SER A 29 -3.71 11.83 18.97
C SER A 29 -3.69 11.55 17.46
N ILE A 30 -4.28 12.43 16.65
CA ILE A 30 -4.25 12.33 15.18
C ILE A 30 -2.83 12.48 14.65
N VAL A 31 -2.06 13.44 15.18
CA VAL A 31 -0.66 13.62 14.79
C VAL A 31 0.16 12.39 15.15
N GLY A 32 0.07 11.91 16.40
CA GLY A 32 0.78 10.72 16.87
C GLY A 32 0.43 9.47 16.07
N TYR A 33 -0.85 9.28 15.73
CA TYR A 33 -1.30 8.20 14.87
C TYR A 33 -0.58 8.23 13.51
N ASN A 34 -0.59 9.38 12.83
CA ASN A 34 -0.01 9.52 11.50
C ASN A 34 1.53 9.44 11.47
N THR A 35 2.21 9.86 12.54
CA THR A 35 3.68 9.93 12.57
C THR A 35 4.35 8.71 13.19
N LEU A 36 3.70 8.01 14.12
CA LEU A 36 4.30 6.88 14.84
C LEU A 36 3.69 5.54 14.42
N TYR A 37 2.36 5.45 14.40
CA TYR A 37 1.67 4.18 14.24
C TYR A 37 1.55 3.76 12.77
N VAL A 38 1.11 4.68 11.91
CA VAL A 38 0.89 4.38 10.48
C VAL A 38 2.18 3.94 9.76
N PRO A 39 3.35 4.57 9.97
CA PRO A 39 4.58 4.12 9.32
C PRO A 39 5.00 2.69 9.69
N GLN A 40 4.85 2.30 10.97
CA GLN A 40 5.16 0.94 11.43
C GLN A 40 4.25 -0.10 10.75
N GLN A 41 2.96 0.21 10.60
CA GLN A 41 2.04 -0.68 9.89
C GLN A 41 2.30 -0.74 8.38
N ALA A 42 2.74 0.36 7.77
CA ALA A 42 3.04 0.44 6.35
C ALA A 42 4.30 -0.36 5.97
N GLU A 43 5.26 -0.54 6.90
CA GLU A 43 6.53 -1.22 6.63
C GLU A 43 6.35 -2.66 6.14
N ALA A 44 5.39 -3.40 6.70
CA ALA A 44 5.09 -4.76 6.26
C ALA A 44 4.62 -4.79 4.79
N ASP A 45 3.80 -3.83 4.39
CA ASP A 45 3.28 -3.73 3.02
C ASP A 45 4.36 -3.24 2.04
N ILE A 46 5.27 -2.36 2.48
CA ILE A 46 6.42 -1.94 1.68
C ILE A 46 7.33 -3.16 1.42
N LYS A 47 7.63 -3.97 2.45
CA LYS A 47 8.39 -5.21 2.30
C LYS A 47 7.70 -6.21 1.37
N ARG A 48 6.38 -6.34 1.48
CA ARG A 48 5.54 -7.16 0.59
C ARG A 48 5.63 -6.69 -0.87
N ALA A 49 5.58 -5.39 -1.12
CA ALA A 49 5.79 -4.83 -2.46
C ALA A 49 7.20 -5.11 -2.99
N GLY A 50 8.23 -4.92 -2.17
CA GLY A 50 9.62 -5.25 -2.51
C GLY A 50 9.82 -6.72 -2.86
N PHE A 51 9.11 -7.63 -2.19
CA PHE A 51 9.12 -9.05 -2.49
C PHE A 51 8.57 -9.36 -3.88
N VAL A 52 7.44 -8.75 -4.26
CA VAL A 52 6.85 -8.90 -5.60
C VAL A 52 7.77 -8.33 -6.66
N ILE A 53 8.26 -7.11 -6.45
CA ILE A 53 9.22 -6.46 -7.35
C ILE A 53 10.43 -7.37 -7.56
N GLY A 54 11.02 -7.90 -6.47
CA GLY A 54 12.12 -8.84 -6.55
C GLY A 54 11.78 -10.12 -7.32
N GLY A 55 10.60 -10.69 -7.14
CA GLY A 55 10.14 -11.87 -7.89
C GLY A 55 10.01 -11.60 -9.39
N VAL A 56 9.43 -10.46 -9.76
CA VAL A 56 9.25 -10.04 -11.15
C VAL A 56 10.60 -9.74 -11.82
N GLU A 57 11.52 -9.10 -11.10
CA GLU A 57 12.90 -8.86 -11.55
C GLU A 57 13.69 -10.17 -11.70
N ARG A 58 13.50 -11.15 -10.80
CA ARG A 58 14.09 -12.49 -10.93
C ARG A 58 13.58 -13.21 -12.17
N VAL A 59 12.28 -13.15 -12.49
CA VAL A 59 11.76 -13.71 -13.75
C VAL A 59 12.42 -13.05 -14.96
N LYS A 60 12.53 -11.72 -14.96
CA LYS A 60 13.19 -10.97 -16.04
C LYS A 60 14.62 -11.45 -16.27
N ASN A 61 15.41 -11.52 -15.19
CA ASN A 61 16.85 -11.76 -15.30
C ASN A 61 17.19 -13.25 -15.49
N ASN A 62 16.44 -14.16 -14.85
CA ASN A 62 16.83 -15.58 -14.80
C ASN A 62 16.05 -16.45 -15.80
N VAL A 63 14.84 -16.05 -16.18
CA VAL A 63 13.95 -16.89 -17.01
C VAL A 63 13.76 -16.29 -18.39
N ASN A 64 13.43 -15.00 -18.45
CA ASN A 64 12.95 -14.35 -19.67
C ASN A 64 13.98 -13.39 -20.31
N ARG A 65 15.28 -13.65 -20.03
CA ARG A 65 16.45 -13.08 -20.71
C ARG A 65 16.41 -11.55 -20.91
N GLY A 66 15.99 -10.82 -19.90
CA GLY A 66 15.94 -9.35 -19.91
C GLY A 66 14.58 -8.74 -20.23
N ALA A 67 13.57 -9.55 -20.57
CA ALA A 67 12.18 -9.10 -20.75
C ALA A 67 11.30 -9.52 -19.56
N TYR A 68 10.30 -8.72 -19.22
CA TYR A 68 9.28 -9.12 -18.26
C TYR A 68 8.27 -10.06 -18.92
N LEU A 69 7.64 -10.92 -18.12
CA LEU A 69 6.68 -11.89 -18.63
C LEU A 69 5.43 -11.18 -19.18
N THR A 70 5.09 -11.41 -20.45
CA THR A 70 3.87 -10.81 -21.00
C THR A 70 2.61 -11.45 -20.39
N GLN A 71 1.62 -10.63 -20.07
CA GLN A 71 0.33 -11.07 -19.57
C GLN A 71 -0.76 -10.03 -19.89
N ALA A 72 -1.88 -10.49 -20.46
CA ALA A 72 -3.03 -9.67 -20.84
C ALA A 72 -3.91 -9.20 -19.65
N THR A 73 -3.28 -8.93 -18.50
CA THR A 73 -3.88 -8.76 -17.16
C THR A 73 -4.23 -10.09 -16.50
N ALA A 74 -3.49 -10.45 -15.45
CA ALA A 74 -3.86 -11.52 -14.53
C ALA A 74 -4.63 -10.96 -13.34
N THR A 75 -5.71 -11.65 -12.96
CA THR A 75 -6.51 -11.36 -11.77
C THR A 75 -5.75 -11.58 -10.46
N SER A 76 -4.70 -12.41 -10.48
CA SER A 76 -3.78 -12.63 -9.36
C SER A 76 -2.36 -12.86 -9.86
N ILE A 77 -1.35 -12.19 -9.29
CA ILE A 77 0.06 -12.49 -9.61
C ILE A 77 0.39 -13.95 -9.28
N GLY A 78 -0.19 -14.46 -8.19
CA GLY A 78 0.01 -15.84 -7.74
C GLY A 78 -0.55 -16.90 -8.69
N SER A 79 -1.42 -16.54 -9.65
CA SER A 79 -1.89 -17.50 -10.66
C SER A 79 -0.93 -17.67 -11.83
N ILE A 80 0.12 -16.85 -11.91
CA ILE A 80 1.16 -16.94 -12.94
C ILE A 80 2.27 -17.83 -12.38
N GLN A 81 2.29 -19.11 -12.76
CA GLN A 81 3.16 -20.13 -12.15
C GLN A 81 4.63 -19.70 -12.07
N THR A 82 5.20 -19.16 -13.15
CA THR A 82 6.59 -18.70 -13.18
C THR A 82 6.89 -17.57 -12.18
N LEU A 83 5.96 -16.63 -12.02
CA LEU A 83 6.10 -15.55 -11.02
C LEU A 83 5.92 -16.11 -9.61
N LYS A 84 4.94 -16.98 -9.40
CA LYS A 84 4.70 -17.68 -8.14
C LYS A 84 5.96 -18.39 -7.66
N ASP A 85 6.60 -19.18 -8.53
CA ASP A 85 7.82 -19.93 -8.16
C ASP A 85 8.97 -18.98 -7.81
N MET A 86 9.14 -17.90 -8.57
CA MET A 86 10.16 -16.86 -8.28
C MET A 86 9.85 -16.00 -7.05
N MET A 87 8.61 -16.03 -6.58
CA MET A 87 8.16 -15.46 -5.32
C MET A 87 8.14 -16.52 -4.19
N GLY A 88 8.85 -17.64 -4.32
CA GLY A 88 8.93 -18.64 -3.24
C GLY A 88 7.71 -19.57 -3.15
N GLY A 89 6.98 -19.76 -4.25
CA GLY A 89 5.91 -20.74 -4.35
C GLY A 89 4.60 -20.29 -3.69
N ASP A 90 3.89 -21.23 -3.07
CA ASP A 90 2.57 -21.01 -2.49
C ASP A 90 2.55 -19.92 -1.41
N VAL A 91 3.59 -19.86 -0.58
CA VAL A 91 3.71 -18.84 0.49
C VAL A 91 3.75 -17.43 -0.10
N GLY A 92 4.49 -17.24 -1.20
CA GLY A 92 4.51 -15.97 -1.92
C GLY A 92 3.18 -15.65 -2.57
N ALA A 93 2.55 -16.64 -3.22
CA ALA A 93 1.27 -16.47 -3.89
C ALA A 93 0.12 -16.09 -2.93
N THR A 94 0.03 -16.73 -1.76
CA THR A 94 -0.95 -16.34 -0.73
C THR A 94 -0.68 -14.95 -0.21
N THR A 95 0.60 -14.61 -0.06
CA THR A 95 1.00 -13.28 0.37
C THR A 95 0.57 -12.23 -0.63
N VAL A 96 0.30 -12.50 -1.90
CA VAL A 96 -0.07 -11.46 -2.90
C VAL A 96 -1.43 -11.74 -3.55
N ALA A 97 -2.27 -12.51 -2.84
CA ALA A 97 -3.61 -12.82 -3.29
C ALA A 97 -4.39 -11.52 -3.57
N GLY A 98 -5.01 -11.43 -4.75
CA GLY A 98 -5.77 -10.26 -5.19
C GLY A 98 -4.96 -9.13 -5.82
N TRP A 99 -3.62 -9.22 -5.81
CA TRP A 99 -2.79 -8.29 -6.56
C TRP A 99 -2.83 -8.66 -8.05
N THR A 100 -3.01 -7.69 -8.94
CA THR A 100 -3.04 -7.94 -10.38
C THR A 100 -1.69 -7.64 -11.02
N TYR A 101 -1.43 -8.28 -12.16
CA TYR A 101 -0.21 -8.09 -12.94
C TYR A 101 -0.56 -7.91 -14.42
N GLN A 102 0.01 -6.89 -15.06
CA GLN A 102 -0.18 -6.62 -16.47
C GLN A 102 1.14 -6.16 -17.11
N CYS A 103 1.53 -6.83 -18.19
CA CYS A 103 2.68 -6.45 -19.01
C CYS A 103 2.31 -6.70 -20.48
N PRO A 104 1.77 -5.70 -21.21
CA PRO A 104 1.39 -5.86 -22.60
C PRO A 104 2.60 -6.25 -23.45
N ASN A 105 2.46 -7.19 -24.38
CA ASN A 105 3.58 -7.65 -25.21
C ASN A 105 4.24 -6.51 -26.01
N GLY A 106 5.57 -6.49 -26.09
CA GLY A 106 6.36 -5.55 -26.87
C GLY A 106 7.39 -4.73 -26.08
N VAL A 107 8.05 -3.79 -26.77
CA VAL A 107 9.08 -2.89 -26.22
C VAL A 107 8.45 -1.54 -25.82
N ASN A 108 9.08 -0.81 -24.89
CA ASN A 108 8.62 0.47 -24.38
C ASN A 108 7.19 0.42 -23.80
N LYS A 109 6.89 -0.70 -23.15
CA LYS A 109 5.62 -0.95 -22.47
C LYS A 109 5.73 -0.54 -21.00
N THR A 110 4.59 -0.49 -20.35
CA THR A 110 4.49 -0.27 -18.92
C THR A 110 4.06 -1.57 -18.26
N LEU A 111 4.90 -2.07 -17.36
CA LEU A 111 4.50 -3.12 -16.45
C LEU A 111 3.71 -2.48 -15.31
N THR A 112 2.53 -3.02 -15.04
CA THR A 112 1.63 -2.55 -13.99
C THR A 112 1.33 -3.68 -13.01
N ILE A 113 1.49 -3.38 -11.72
CA ILE A 113 1.02 -4.18 -10.60
C ILE A 113 0.00 -3.34 -9.85
N VAL A 114 -1.16 -3.91 -9.52
CA VAL A 114 -2.14 -3.23 -8.67
C VAL A 114 -2.37 -4.09 -7.43
N THR A 115 -2.30 -3.48 -6.26
CA THR A 115 -2.49 -4.17 -4.98
C THR A 115 -3.95 -4.53 -4.72
N ASP A 116 -4.18 -5.23 -3.61
CA ASP A 116 -5.46 -5.29 -2.94
C ASP A 116 -5.90 -3.92 -2.41
N THR A 117 -7.14 -3.89 -1.91
CA THR A 117 -7.77 -2.68 -1.38
C THR A 117 -7.26 -2.36 0.02
N TYR A 118 -6.90 -1.10 0.21
CA TYR A 118 -6.58 -0.47 1.49
C TYR A 118 -7.85 0.15 2.09
N THR A 119 -8.06 -0.07 3.39
CA THR A 119 -9.11 0.57 4.18
C THR A 119 -8.62 1.86 4.86
N ASP A 120 -7.31 1.98 5.10
CA ASP A 120 -6.68 3.15 5.70
C ASP A 120 -5.92 3.97 4.65
N ALA A 121 -6.42 5.18 4.38
CA ALA A 121 -5.84 6.09 3.41
C ALA A 121 -4.49 6.70 3.84
N ALA A 122 -4.23 6.84 5.14
CA ALA A 122 -2.95 7.30 5.65
C ALA A 122 -1.88 6.21 5.46
N LYS A 123 -2.22 4.95 5.80
CA LYS A 123 -1.36 3.79 5.53
C LYS A 123 -1.03 3.66 4.06
N GLN A 124 -2.05 3.74 3.20
CA GLN A 124 -1.89 3.65 1.74
C GLN A 124 -0.86 4.69 1.21
N ARG A 125 -0.94 5.95 1.68
CA ARG A 125 0.03 6.99 1.30
C ARG A 125 1.44 6.69 1.79
N GLN A 126 1.60 6.18 3.02
CA GLN A 126 2.91 5.79 3.53
C GLN A 126 3.52 4.65 2.72
N VAL A 127 2.72 3.67 2.31
CA VAL A 127 3.19 2.59 1.43
C VAL A 127 3.63 3.12 0.07
N VAL A 128 2.86 4.01 -0.56
CA VAL A 128 3.24 4.68 -1.82
C VAL A 128 4.59 5.40 -1.68
N ASN A 129 4.74 6.20 -0.63
CA ASN A 129 5.97 6.95 -0.39
C ASN A 129 7.16 6.01 -0.14
N GLY A 130 6.96 4.97 0.66
CA GLY A 130 7.98 3.97 0.97
C GLY A 130 8.46 3.21 -0.27
N ILE A 131 7.53 2.77 -1.14
CA ILE A 131 7.88 2.10 -2.39
C ILE A 131 8.67 3.03 -3.31
N ASN A 132 8.21 4.28 -3.47
CA ASN A 132 8.90 5.27 -4.30
C ASN A 132 10.31 5.62 -3.81
N ALA A 133 10.54 5.57 -2.50
CA ALA A 133 11.83 5.84 -1.89
C ALA A 133 12.78 4.64 -1.98
N GLN A 134 12.28 3.40 -1.83
CA GLN A 134 13.12 2.21 -1.64
C GLN A 134 13.30 1.35 -2.90
N HIS A 135 12.44 1.50 -3.91
CA HIS A 135 12.38 0.55 -5.03
C HIS A 135 12.58 1.20 -6.42
N ALA A 136 13.37 2.27 -6.52
CA ALA A 136 13.75 2.82 -7.83
C ALA A 136 14.34 1.71 -8.74
N PRO A 137 13.97 1.64 -10.04
CA PRO A 137 13.22 2.63 -10.83
C PRO A 137 11.69 2.52 -10.75
N TRP A 138 11.14 1.63 -9.92
CA TRP A 138 9.71 1.43 -9.79
C TRP A 138 9.02 2.64 -9.17
N ARG A 139 7.80 2.92 -9.63
CA ARG A 139 6.97 4.04 -9.16
C ARG A 139 5.63 3.55 -8.66
N ALA A 140 5.22 4.01 -7.48
CA ALA A 140 3.91 3.75 -6.91
C ALA A 140 3.05 5.03 -6.93
N SER A 141 1.75 4.86 -7.16
CA SER A 141 0.74 5.91 -7.08
C SER A 141 -0.57 5.37 -6.51
N LEU A 142 -1.44 6.27 -6.06
CA LEU A 142 -2.78 5.93 -5.59
C LEU A 142 -3.69 5.62 -6.78
N ASP A 143 -4.50 4.58 -6.66
CA ASP A 143 -5.51 4.17 -7.64
C ASP A 143 -6.82 3.84 -6.92
N GLY A 144 -7.56 4.89 -6.57
CA GLY A 144 -8.67 4.79 -5.63
C GLY A 144 -8.22 4.23 -4.28
N ASN A 145 -8.82 3.13 -3.85
CA ASN A 145 -8.45 2.43 -2.63
C ASN A 145 -7.34 1.38 -2.84
N LYS A 146 -6.66 1.35 -3.99
CA LYS A 146 -5.55 0.45 -4.30
C LYS A 146 -4.27 1.24 -4.56
N ILE A 147 -3.15 0.55 -4.60
CA ILE A 147 -1.87 1.12 -5.01
C ILE A 147 -1.52 0.55 -6.37
N ARG A 148 -1.18 1.43 -7.31
CA ARG A 148 -0.68 1.08 -8.63
C ARG A 148 0.83 1.25 -8.63
N ILE A 149 1.55 0.18 -8.89
CA ILE A 149 3.01 0.13 -8.99
C ILE A 149 3.38 -0.12 -10.45
N VAL A 150 4.22 0.73 -11.01
CA VAL A 150 4.62 0.67 -12.43
C VAL A 150 6.12 0.68 -12.60
N ASN A 151 6.57 0.02 -13.68
CA ASN A 151 7.91 0.17 -14.22
C ASN A 151 7.80 0.49 -15.72
N THR A 152 8.43 1.58 -16.14
CA THR A 152 8.35 2.08 -17.51
C THR A 152 9.57 2.95 -17.84
N PRO A 153 10.13 2.88 -19.07
CA PRO A 153 9.80 1.92 -20.13
C PRO A 153 10.39 0.53 -19.85
N VAL A 154 9.68 -0.53 -20.27
CA VAL A 154 10.16 -1.91 -20.18
C VAL A 154 9.86 -2.72 -21.44
N THR A 155 10.52 -3.86 -21.60
CA THR A 155 10.17 -4.88 -22.61
C THR A 155 9.38 -6.00 -21.95
N CYS A 156 8.21 -6.35 -22.49
CA CYS A 156 7.45 -7.52 -22.11
C CYS A 156 7.45 -8.52 -23.26
N ALA A 157 7.67 -9.81 -22.97
CA ALA A 157 7.67 -10.88 -23.97
C ALA A 157 7.11 -12.18 -23.36
N PRO A 158 6.52 -13.09 -24.16
CA PRO A 158 6.18 -14.43 -23.69
C PRO A 158 7.44 -15.20 -23.30
N LEU A 159 7.27 -16.27 -22.51
CA LEU A 159 8.38 -17.17 -22.20
C LEU A 159 8.96 -17.76 -23.51
N PRO A 160 10.28 -17.95 -23.58
CA PRO A 160 10.94 -18.59 -24.72
C PRO A 160 10.54 -20.06 -24.91
#